data_AF-A0A9E2XWP8-F1
#
_entry.id   AF-A0A9E2XWP8-F1
#
_cell.length_a   1.000
_cell.length_b   1.000
_cell.length_c   1.000
_cell.angle_alpha   90.00
_cell.angle_beta   90.00
_cell.angle_gamma   90.00
#
_symmetry.space_group_name_H-M   'P 1'
#
loop_
_entity.id
_entity.type
_entity.pdbx_description
1 polymer ?
#
loop_
_entity_poly.entity_id
_entity_poly.type
_entity_poly.pdbx_seq_one_letter_code
_entity_poly.pdbx_strand_id
1 'polypeptide(L)'
;MRPIPIIAAAAFFLSANGAATAANPTRIAETGAFLLGNAYRCGVADDRVVRAGKVIRELIAAAADDAGEQTAAKSRFAEIFRESARPEGNGRTPIPPCGRVVTQFERLEQFHNQTSRR
;
A
#
# COMPACT_ATOMS: atom_id res chain seq x y z
N MET A 1 21.18 16.70 13.43
CA MET A 1 20.58 15.85 12.37
C MET A 1 20.44 14.45 12.95
N ARG A 2 19.21 13.98 13.19
CA ARG A 2 18.93 12.62 13.68
C ARG A 2 17.98 11.98 12.65
N PRO A 3 18.29 10.79 12.09
CA PRO A 3 17.39 10.13 11.17
C PRO A 3 16.23 9.57 11.99
N ILE A 4 15.02 10.12 11.83
CA ILE A 4 13.81 9.56 12.44
C ILE A 4 13.36 8.41 11.53
N PRO A 5 13.08 7.23 12.09
CA PRO A 5 13.07 6.01 11.32
C PRO A 5 11.76 5.86 10.53
N ILE A 6 11.88 5.28 9.34
CA ILE A 6 10.79 4.92 8.40
C ILE A 6 9.74 3.97 9.03
N ILE A 7 9.97 3.53 10.27
CA ILE A 7 9.16 2.59 11.06
C ILE A 7 7.71 3.08 11.29
N ALA A 8 7.44 4.39 11.29
CA ALA A 8 6.08 4.88 11.56
C ALA A 8 5.07 4.46 10.49
N ALA A 9 5.44 4.44 9.20
CA ALA A 9 4.52 4.05 8.12
C ALA A 9 4.25 2.54 8.05
N ALA A 10 5.17 1.73 8.56
CA ALA A 10 4.93 0.31 8.78
C ALA A 10 3.84 0.08 9.84
N ALA A 11 3.70 0.98 10.82
CA ALA A 11 2.74 0.82 11.92
C ALA A 11 1.27 0.82 11.45
N PHE A 12 0.92 1.52 10.37
CA PHE A 12 -0.44 1.49 9.81
C PHE A 12 -0.78 0.11 9.23
N PHE A 13 0.15 -0.51 8.49
CA PHE A 13 -0.02 -1.88 7.99
C PHE A 13 0.05 -2.94 9.12
N LEU A 14 0.85 -2.71 10.15
CA LEU A 14 1.01 -3.61 11.30
C LEU A 14 -0.19 -3.59 12.26
N SER A 15 -0.88 -2.45 12.40
CA SER A 15 -2.03 -2.33 13.33
C SER A 15 -3.28 -3.10 12.89
N ALA A 16 -3.36 -3.51 11.61
CA ALA A 16 -4.45 -4.33 11.09
C ALA A 16 -4.23 -5.84 11.28
N ASN A 17 -3.00 -6.30 11.52
CA ASN A 17 -2.65 -7.72 11.65
C ASN A 17 -1.63 -7.88 12.78
N GLY A 18 -2.12 -8.09 14.00
CA GLY A 18 -1.30 -8.16 15.22
C GLY A 18 -0.15 -9.17 15.14
N ALA A 19 1.04 -8.69 14.75
CA ALA A 19 2.34 -9.25 15.06
C ALA A 19 3.41 -8.23 14.63
N ALA A 20 4.31 -7.88 15.54
CA ALA A 20 5.53 -7.13 15.24
C ALA A 20 6.48 -8.01 14.41
N THR A 21 6.14 -8.20 13.14
CA THR A 21 7.05 -8.74 12.13
C THR A 21 7.73 -7.55 11.46
N ALA A 22 9.05 -7.62 11.25
CA ALA A 22 9.74 -6.64 10.40
C ALA A 22 8.92 -6.44 9.13
N ALA A 23 8.75 -5.19 8.68
CA ALA A 23 7.84 -4.85 7.60
C ALA A 23 8.21 -5.66 6.35
N ASN A 24 7.46 -6.73 6.05
CA ASN A 24 7.79 -7.61 4.93
C ASN A 24 7.47 -6.86 3.61
N PRO A 25 8.44 -6.68 2.70
CA PRO A 25 8.25 -5.87 1.49
C PRO A 25 7.15 -6.45 0.59
N THR A 26 7.02 -7.77 0.52
CA THR A 26 5.94 -8.44 -0.21
C THR A 26 4.57 -8.18 0.43
N ARG A 27 4.44 -8.21 1.76
CA ARG A 27 3.17 -7.89 2.44
C ARG A 27 2.76 -6.43 2.26
N ILE A 28 3.72 -5.51 2.32
CA ILE A 28 3.50 -4.10 2.00
C ILE A 28 2.99 -3.96 0.55
N ALA A 29 3.65 -4.65 -0.38
CA ALA A 29 3.27 -4.65 -1.78
C ALA A 29 1.85 -5.16 -2.02
N GLU A 30 1.50 -6.34 -1.52
CA GLU A 30 0.18 -6.95 -1.70
C GLU A 30 -0.93 -6.10 -1.11
N THR A 31 -0.76 -5.67 0.14
CA THR A 31 -1.80 -4.93 0.87
C THR A 31 -1.99 -3.53 0.27
N GLY A 32 -0.89 -2.85 -0.03
CA GLY A 32 -0.93 -1.54 -0.68
C GLY A 32 -1.55 -1.62 -2.07
N ALA A 33 -1.10 -2.56 -2.91
CA ALA A 33 -1.62 -2.75 -4.26
C ALA A 33 -3.10 -3.09 -4.28
N PHE A 34 -3.57 -3.96 -3.37
CA PHE A 34 -4.98 -4.33 -3.28
C PHE A 34 -5.86 -3.13 -2.93
N LEU A 35 -5.43 -2.29 -1.98
CA LEU A 35 -6.14 -1.06 -1.63
C LEU A 35 -6.16 -0.08 -2.81
N LEU A 36 -5.01 0.15 -3.44
CA LEU A 36 -4.83 1.11 -4.54
C LEU A 36 -5.62 0.72 -5.80
N GLY A 37 -5.57 -0.55 -6.20
CA GLY A 37 -6.32 -1.01 -7.37
C GLY A 37 -7.83 -0.95 -7.14
N ASN A 38 -8.30 -1.34 -5.95
CA ASN A 38 -9.71 -1.16 -5.60
C ASN A 38 -10.10 0.32 -5.50
N ALA A 39 -9.22 1.20 -5.00
CA ALA A 39 -9.49 2.64 -4.94
C ALA A 39 -9.66 3.23 -6.35
N TYR A 40 -8.78 2.86 -7.28
CA TYR A 40 -8.89 3.20 -8.69
C TYR A 40 -10.22 2.70 -9.30
N ARG A 41 -10.55 1.41 -9.10
CA ARG A 41 -11.83 0.82 -9.52
C ARG A 41 -13.04 1.57 -8.97
N CYS A 42 -12.95 2.05 -7.73
CA CYS A 42 -13.99 2.80 -7.04
C CYS A 42 -14.04 4.29 -7.40
N GLY A 43 -13.25 4.75 -8.37
CA GLY A 43 -13.30 6.13 -8.88
C GLY A 43 -12.50 7.14 -8.06
N VAL A 44 -11.56 6.70 -7.23
CA VAL A 44 -10.58 7.62 -6.64
C VAL A 44 -9.69 8.17 -7.75
N ALA A 45 -9.49 9.49 -7.77
CA ALA A 45 -8.74 10.18 -8.82
C ALA A 45 -7.31 9.62 -9.00
N ASP A 46 -6.91 9.48 -10.27
CA ASP A 46 -5.64 8.86 -10.67
C ASP A 46 -4.43 9.51 -10.01
N ASP A 47 -4.42 10.84 -9.89
CA ASP A 47 -3.33 11.59 -9.28
C ASP A 47 -3.13 11.21 -7.80
N ARG A 48 -4.23 10.99 -7.07
CA ARG A 48 -4.20 10.51 -5.67
C ARG A 48 -3.66 9.09 -5.61
N VAL A 49 -4.15 8.20 -6.48
CA VAL A 49 -3.69 6.80 -6.55
C VAL A 49 -2.20 6.74 -6.88
N VAL A 50 -1.71 7.56 -7.81
CA VAL A 50 -0.29 7.65 -8.18
C VAL A 50 0.56 8.13 -7.01
N ARG A 51 0.13 9.18 -6.30
CA ARG A 51 0.84 9.69 -5.11
C ARG A 51 0.93 8.63 -4.01
N ALA A 52 -0.18 8.01 -3.65
CA ALA A 52 -0.21 6.95 -2.65
C ALA A 52 0.63 5.72 -3.08
N GLY A 53 0.60 5.37 -4.37
CA GLY A 53 1.45 4.32 -4.93
C GLY A 53 2.95 4.61 -4.84
N LYS A 54 3.37 5.88 -4.93
CA LYS A 54 4.77 6.27 -4.71
C LYS A 54 5.20 5.98 -3.27
N VAL A 55 4.37 6.33 -2.30
CA VAL A 55 4.61 6.06 -0.87
C VAL A 55 4.77 4.57 -0.62
N ILE A 56 3.89 3.71 -1.15
CA ILE A 56 4.01 2.26 -0.98
C ILE A 56 5.32 1.73 -1.59
N ARG A 57 5.75 2.23 -2.76
CA ARG A 57 7.02 1.82 -3.37
C ARG A 57 8.24 2.24 -2.55
N GLU A 58 8.19 3.39 -1.89
CA GLU A 58 9.23 3.83 -0.96
C GLU A 58 9.26 2.94 0.29
N LEU A 59 8.10 2.51 0.80
CA LEU A 59 8.03 1.56 1.92
C LEU A 59 8.57 0.19 1.53
N ILE A 60 8.25 -0.33 0.35
CA ILE A 60 8.84 -1.57 -0.18
C ILE A 60 10.36 -1.43 -0.24
N ALA A 61 10.87 -0.28 -0.72
CA ALA A 61 12.31 -0.06 -0.84
C ALA A 61 13.02 0.01 0.52
N ALA A 62 12.38 0.58 1.54
CA ALA A 62 12.92 0.64 2.89
C ALA A 62 12.82 -0.68 3.67
N ALA A 63 11.90 -1.55 3.25
CA ALA A 63 11.62 -2.85 3.88
C ALA A 63 12.43 -4.01 3.31
N ALA A 64 12.93 -3.89 2.09
CA ALA A 64 13.67 -4.95 1.41
C ALA A 64 15.12 -5.01 1.88
N ASP A 65 15.63 -6.22 2.12
CA ASP A 65 17.02 -6.43 2.54
C ASP A 65 18.00 -6.26 1.37
N ASP A 66 17.55 -6.58 0.15
CA ASP A 66 18.35 -6.42 -1.07
C ASP A 66 17.52 -6.00 -2.31
N ALA A 67 18.22 -5.76 -3.42
CA ALA A 67 17.61 -5.35 -4.68
C ALA A 67 16.71 -6.42 -5.32
N GLY A 68 16.98 -7.70 -5.05
CA GLY A 68 16.17 -8.83 -5.51
C GLY A 68 14.82 -8.86 -4.82
N GLU A 69 14.81 -8.76 -3.48
CA GLU A 69 13.58 -8.66 -2.69
C GLU A 69 12.75 -7.43 -3.08
N GLN A 70 13.41 -6.28 -3.25
CA GLN A 70 12.75 -5.06 -3.68
C GLN A 70 12.08 -5.24 -5.06
N THR A 71 12.78 -5.89 -6.00
CA THR A 71 12.27 -6.14 -7.36
C THR A 71 11.10 -7.12 -7.34
N ALA A 72 11.20 -8.19 -6.56
CA ALA A 72 10.11 -9.16 -6.38
C ALA A 72 8.86 -8.49 -5.79
N ALA A 73 9.01 -7.71 -4.73
CA ALA A 73 7.90 -6.99 -4.10
C ALA A 73 7.27 -5.94 -5.04
N LYS A 74 8.07 -5.18 -5.79
CA LYS A 74 7.54 -4.24 -6.81
C LYS A 74 6.78 -4.96 -7.92
N SER A 75 7.27 -6.12 -8.35
CA SER A 75 6.60 -6.94 -9.37
C SER A 75 5.26 -7.45 -8.85
N ARG A 76 5.24 -7.93 -7.60
CA ARG A 76 4.01 -8.36 -6.91
C ARG A 76 3.00 -7.24 -6.73
N PHE A 77 3.48 -6.03 -6.37
CA PHE A 77 2.64 -4.84 -6.29
C PHE A 77 1.92 -4.58 -7.63
N ALA A 78 2.66 -4.60 -8.74
CA ALA A 78 2.10 -4.31 -10.06
C ALA A 78 1.06 -5.35 -10.51
N GLU A 79 1.31 -6.63 -10.21
CA GLU A 79 0.37 -7.72 -10.46
C GLU A 79 -0.95 -7.50 -9.71
N ILE A 80 -0.89 -7.38 -8.38
CA ILE A 80 -2.08 -7.24 -7.53
C ILE A 80 -2.86 -5.95 -7.85
N PHE A 81 -2.17 -4.86 -8.17
CA PHE A 81 -2.83 -3.61 -8.57
C PHE A 81 -3.69 -3.82 -9.81
N ARG A 82 -3.13 -4.43 -10.87
CA ARG A 82 -3.87 -4.70 -12.10
C ARG A 82 -5.05 -5.63 -11.87
N GLU A 83 -4.88 -6.66 -11.05
CA GLU A 83 -5.96 -7.60 -10.76
C GLU A 83 -7.11 -6.96 -9.97
N SER A 84 -6.79 -6.14 -8.98
CA SER A 84 -7.80 -5.49 -8.12
C SER A 84 -8.46 -4.26 -8.75
N ALA A 85 -7.84 -3.67 -9.77
CA ALA A 85 -8.37 -2.55 -10.53
C ALA A 85 -9.45 -2.96 -11.56
N ARG A 86 -9.58 -4.25 -11.87
CA ARG A 86 -10.59 -4.74 -12.83
C ARG A 86 -12.01 -4.55 -12.31
N PRO A 87 -12.98 -4.13 -13.15
CA PRO A 87 -14.39 -4.05 -12.76
C PRO A 87 -14.96 -5.35 -12.19
N GLU A 88 -14.59 -6.48 -12.80
CA GLU A 88 -14.95 -7.84 -12.40
C GLU A 88 -14.09 -8.40 -11.24
N GLY A 89 -13.09 -7.65 -10.79
CA GLY A 89 -12.10 -8.10 -9.82
C GLY A 89 -11.17 -9.19 -10.36
N ASN A 90 -10.63 -10.01 -9.46
CA ASN A 90 -9.68 -11.08 -9.81
C ASN A 90 -10.34 -12.48 -9.87
N GLY A 91 -11.66 -12.57 -9.69
CA GLY A 91 -12.42 -13.83 -9.64
C GLY A 91 -12.09 -14.76 -8.46
N ARG A 92 -11.15 -14.38 -7.58
CA ARG A 92 -10.67 -15.20 -6.45
C ARG A 92 -11.03 -14.60 -5.09
N THR A 93 -11.16 -13.27 -5.02
CA THR A 93 -11.39 -12.52 -3.79
C THR A 93 -12.69 -11.73 -3.91
N PRO A 94 -13.54 -11.72 -2.88
CA PRO A 94 -14.74 -10.87 -2.88
C PRO A 94 -14.37 -9.41 -3.15
N ILE A 95 -15.10 -8.78 -4.07
CA ILE A 95 -14.89 -7.37 -4.40
C ILE A 95 -15.31 -6.52 -3.20
N PRO A 96 -14.41 -5.71 -2.62
CA PRO A 96 -14.76 -4.90 -1.46
C PRO A 96 -15.70 -3.75 -1.85
N PRO A 97 -16.65 -3.38 -0.96
CA PRO A 97 -17.56 -2.26 -1.20
C PRO A 97 -16.80 -0.93 -1.22
N CYS A 98 -17.12 -0.06 -2.19
CA CYS A 98 -16.36 1.16 -2.42
C CYS A 98 -16.32 2.12 -1.24
N GLY A 99 -17.39 2.22 -0.45
CA GLY A 99 -17.39 3.03 0.77
C GLY A 99 -16.27 2.65 1.74
N ARG A 100 -16.01 1.35 1.96
CA ARG A 100 -14.91 0.91 2.82
C ARG A 100 -13.54 1.18 2.20
N VAL A 101 -13.40 0.95 0.90
CA VAL A 101 -12.15 1.17 0.17
C VAL A 101 -11.73 2.63 0.24
N VAL A 102 -12.65 3.55 -0.07
CA VAL A 102 -12.39 4.99 -0.06
C VAL A 102 -12.00 5.45 1.35
N THR A 103 -12.72 5.02 2.40
CA THR A 103 -12.35 5.35 3.78
C THR A 103 -10.95 4.85 4.15
N GLN A 104 -10.57 3.65 3.75
CA GLN A 104 -9.21 3.14 4.03
C GLN A 104 -8.14 3.88 3.24
N PHE A 105 -8.43 4.25 1.99
CA PHE A 105 -7.55 5.06 1.17
C PHE A 105 -7.30 6.45 1.79
N GLU A 106 -8.35 7.11 2.27
CA GLU A 106 -8.25 8.40 2.95
C GLU A 106 -7.44 8.32 4.24
N ARG A 107 -7.57 7.23 5.01
CA ARG A 107 -6.74 7.00 6.21
C ARG A 107 -5.26 6.86 5.86
N LEU A 108 -4.93 6.16 4.77
CA LEU A 108 -3.56 6.06 4.27
C LEU A 108 -3.00 7.44 3.91
N GLU A 109 -3.77 8.25 3.19
CA GLU A 109 -3.37 9.62 2.84
C GLU A 109 -3.18 10.50 4.08
N GLN A 110 -4.10 10.43 5.04
CA GLN A 110 -4.02 11.19 6.29
C GLN A 110 -2.77 10.81 7.09
N PHE A 111 -2.47 9.52 7.20
CA PHE A 111 -1.29 9.02 7.87
C PHE A 111 0.00 9.55 7.22
N HIS A 112 0.07 9.48 5.89
CA HIS A 112 1.22 9.99 5.13
C HIS A 112 1.41 11.50 5.32
N ASN A 113 0.32 12.28 5.22
CA ASN A 113 0.36 13.73 5.40
C ASN A 113 0.82 14.15 6.80
N GLN A 114 0.44 13.40 7.84
CA GLN A 114 0.89 13.68 9.21
C GLN A 114 2.37 13.35 9.42
N THR A 115 2.85 12.29 8.77
CA THR A 115 4.25 11.87 8.89
C THR A 115 5.16 12.78 8.05
N SER A 116 4.69 13.31 6.92
CA SER A 116 5.46 14.25 6.08
C SER A 116 5.57 15.67 6.66
N ARG A 117 4.76 16.04 7.67
CA ARG A 117 4.78 17.37 8.31
C ARG A 117 5.63 17.43 9.58
N ARG A 118 6.20 16.32 10.02
CA ARG A 118 7.08 16.23 11.19
C ARG A 118 8.51 16.04 10.74
#